data_AF-A0A1J3J3L7-F1
#
_entry.id   AF-A0A1J3J3L7-F1
#
_cell.length_a   1.000
_cell.length_b   1.000
_cell.length_c   1.000
_cell.angle_alpha   90.00
_cell.angle_beta   90.00
_cell.angle_gamma   90.00
#
_symmetry.space_group_name_H-M   'P 1'
#
loop_
_entity.id
_entity.type
_entity.pdbx_description
1 polymer ?
#
loop_
_entity_poly.entity_id
_entity_poly.type
_entity_poly.pdbx_seq_one_letter_code
_entity_poly.pdbx_strand_id
1 'polypeptide(L)'
;LHTLAYVTGKKEGIVLETPLCIGENVTSQLNIESELKLASEAVKKFHGREETKKLKELGMERSQSYGWKNTCTFTKAMGETLIHSKQGDMPVVIMRPSIIES
;
A
#
# COMPACT_ATOMS: atom_id res chain seq x y z
N LEU A 1 -15.67 -8.41 10.46
CA LEU A 1 -15.14 -7.06 10.74
C LEU A 1 -14.66 -6.49 9.41
N HIS A 2 -15.46 -5.63 8.78
CA HIS A 2 -15.31 -5.19 7.39
C HIS A 2 -14.91 -3.71 7.37
N THR A 3 -13.69 -3.35 7.77
CA THR A 3 -13.20 -1.95 7.66
C THR A 3 -11.72 -1.82 7.98
N LEU A 4 -10.86 -1.77 6.97
CA LEU A 4 -9.53 -1.18 7.09
C LEU A 4 -9.66 0.32 6.83
N ALA A 5 -9.88 1.15 7.84
CA ALA A 5 -10.12 2.57 7.58
C ALA A 5 -8.84 3.29 7.09
N TYR A 6 -8.91 4.16 6.08
CA TYR A 6 -7.77 4.76 5.37
C TYR A 6 -8.12 6.13 4.79
N VAL A 7 -7.10 6.99 4.67
CA VAL A 7 -7.25 8.35 4.19
C VAL A 7 -6.44 8.55 2.90
N THR A 8 -7.12 8.68 1.76
CA THR A 8 -6.54 9.19 0.50
C THR A 8 -6.86 10.67 0.29
N GLY A 9 -5.95 11.39 -0.38
CA GLY A 9 -6.17 12.78 -0.79
C GLY A 9 -5.67 13.85 0.19
N LYS A 10 -5.31 15.04 -0.31
CA LYS A 10 -5.16 16.25 0.53
C LYS A 10 -6.56 16.80 0.73
N LYS A 11 -7.16 16.55 1.89
CA LYS A 11 -8.39 17.22 2.33
C LYS A 11 -8.01 18.06 3.53
N GLU A 12 -8.29 19.36 3.49
CA GLU A 12 -8.19 20.24 4.65
C GLU A 12 -9.40 19.97 5.57
N GLY A 13 -9.18 19.94 6.89
CA GLY A 13 -10.22 19.68 7.90
C GLY A 13 -10.19 18.26 8.49
N ILE A 14 -11.25 17.89 9.20
CA ILE A 14 -11.40 16.56 9.81
C ILE A 14 -11.54 15.52 8.70
N VAL A 15 -10.54 14.65 8.55
CA VAL A 15 -10.58 13.59 7.54
C VAL A 15 -11.06 12.31 8.18
N LEU A 16 -12.28 11.91 7.83
CA LEU A 16 -12.84 10.62 8.21
C LEU A 16 -12.06 9.50 7.53
N GLU A 17 -11.65 8.51 8.32
CA GLU A 17 -11.04 7.31 7.79
C GLU A 17 -12.06 6.57 6.92
N THR A 18 -11.72 6.34 5.65
CA THR A 18 -12.59 5.66 4.68
C THR A 18 -12.18 4.20 4.60
N PRO A 19 -13.09 3.22 4.73
CA PRO A 19 -12.74 1.81 4.51
C PRO A 19 -11.96 1.59 3.20
N LEU A 20 -10.78 0.99 3.29
CA LEU A 20 -10.08 0.29 2.21
C LEU A 20 -10.92 -0.94 1.86
N CYS A 21 -11.94 -0.72 1.04
CA CYS A 21 -12.61 -1.80 0.32
C CYS A 21 -11.83 -2.05 -0.97
N ILE A 22 -10.80 -2.88 -0.90
CA ILE A 22 -10.13 -3.40 -2.11
C ILE A 22 -11.18 -4.21 -2.87
N GLY A 23 -11.70 -3.64 -3.97
CA GLY A 23 -12.76 -4.25 -4.78
C GLY A 23 -13.92 -3.34 -5.16
N GLU A 24 -14.21 -2.26 -4.42
CA GLU A 24 -15.43 -1.44 -4.68
C GLU A 24 -15.15 0.05 -4.95
N ASN A 25 -13.98 0.60 -4.61
CA ASN A 25 -13.67 2.01 -4.92
C ASN A 25 -12.18 2.22 -5.24
N VAL A 26 -11.88 2.73 -6.45
CA VAL A 26 -10.57 3.08 -7.06
C VAL A 26 -9.48 1.99 -7.08
N THR A 27 -9.53 1.01 -6.17
CA THR A 27 -8.56 -0.07 -5.95
C THR A 27 -9.03 -1.43 -6.46
N SER A 28 -10.20 -1.50 -7.10
CA SER A 28 -10.75 -2.73 -7.69
C SER A 28 -9.86 -3.34 -8.79
N GLN A 29 -8.88 -2.59 -9.28
CA GLN A 29 -7.88 -3.05 -10.27
C GLN A 29 -6.52 -3.44 -9.65
N LEU A 30 -6.33 -3.30 -8.33
CA LEU A 30 -5.05 -3.63 -7.70
C LEU A 30 -4.94 -5.13 -7.47
N ASN A 31 -4.08 -5.79 -8.24
CA ASN A 31 -3.72 -7.20 -8.04
C ASN A 31 -2.36 -7.29 -7.31
N ILE A 32 -2.40 -7.67 -6.02
CA ILE A 32 -1.21 -7.75 -5.15
C ILE A 32 -0.16 -8.73 -5.71
N GLU A 33 -0.58 -9.86 -6.27
CA GLU A 33 0.35 -10.85 -6.84
C GLU A 33 1.11 -10.28 -8.03
N SER A 34 0.42 -9.52 -8.89
CA SER A 34 1.04 -8.85 -10.03
C SER A 34 2.02 -7.76 -9.60
N GLU A 35 1.72 -6.99 -8.55
CA GLU A 35 2.64 -5.99 -7.99
C GLU A 35 3.87 -6.65 -7.36
N LEU A 36 3.70 -7.76 -6.64
CA LEU A 36 4.80 -8.55 -6.08
C LEU A 36 5.71 -9.10 -7.18
N LYS A 37 5.13 -9.61 -8.26
CA LYS A 37 5.90 -10.08 -9.42
C LYS A 37 6.69 -8.95 -10.06
N LEU A 38 6.06 -7.80 -10.31
CA LEU A 38 6.71 -6.60 -10.86
C LEU A 38 7.86 -6.13 -9.98
N ALA A 39 7.66 -6.07 -8.66
CA ALA A 39 8.71 -5.70 -7.71
C ALA A 39 9.89 -6.69 -7.74
N SER A 40 9.62 -8.00 -7.79
CA SER A 40 10.66 -9.03 -7.88
C SER A 40 11.48 -8.92 -9.18
N GLU A 41 10.81 -8.67 -10.31
CA GLU A 41 11.47 -8.47 -11.60
C GLU A 41 12.31 -7.18 -11.61
N ALA A 42 11.82 -6.11 -11.00
CA ALA A 42 12.55 -4.85 -10.88
C ALA A 42 13.85 -5.00 -10.07
N VAL A 43 13.80 -5.71 -8.93
CA VAL A 43 14.98 -6.01 -8.11
C VAL A 43 16.00 -6.85 -8.87
N LYS A 44 15.56 -7.79 -9.72
CA LYS A 44 16.47 -8.59 -10.56
C LYS A 44 17.06 -7.77 -11.73
N LYS A 45 16.30 -6.82 -12.27
CA LYS A 45 16.67 -6.02 -13.43
C LYS A 45 17.61 -4.88 -13.08
N PHE A 46 17.40 -4.23 -11.93
CA PHE A 46 18.19 -3.09 -11.52
C PHE A 46 19.41 -3.56 -10.73
N HIS A 47 20.60 -3.25 -11.21
CA HIS A 47 21.85 -3.55 -10.54
C HIS A 47 22.82 -2.37 -10.64
N GLY A 48 23.72 -2.25 -9.66
CA GLY A 48 24.75 -1.20 -9.61
C GLY A 48 24.28 0.10 -8.95
N ARG A 49 25.03 1.18 -9.16
CA ARG A 49 24.93 2.43 -8.36
C ARG A 49 23.54 3.08 -8.37
N GLU A 50 22.74 2.86 -9.41
CA GLU A 50 21.42 3.50 -9.56
C GLU A 50 20.24 2.60 -9.12
N GLU A 51 20.49 1.40 -8.61
CA GLU A 51 19.45 0.44 -8.22
C GLU A 51 18.44 1.05 -7.24
N THR A 52 18.92 1.60 -6.12
CA THR A 52 18.06 2.18 -5.09
C THR A 52 17.21 3.33 -5.62
N LYS A 53 17.76 4.16 -6.52
CA LYS A 53 17.04 5.28 -7.12
C LYS A 53 15.90 4.78 -8.00
N LYS A 54 16.18 3.82 -8.90
CA LYS A 54 15.20 3.23 -9.81
C LYS A 54 14.08 2.49 -9.07
N LEU A 55 14.41 1.77 -8.00
CA LEU A 55 13.41 1.10 -7.16
C LEU A 55 12.51 2.10 -6.42
N LYS A 56 13.07 3.20 -5.93
CA LYS A 56 12.29 4.29 -5.30
C LYS A 56 11.36 4.97 -6.31
N GLU A 57 11.86 5.28 -7.51
CA GLU A 57 11.07 5.86 -8.59
C GLU A 57 9.92 4.94 -9.00
N LEU A 58 10.21 3.65 -9.21
CA LEU A 58 9.19 2.66 -9.53
C LEU A 58 8.13 2.57 -8.44
N GLY A 59 8.53 2.45 -7.18
CA GLY A 59 7.59 2.39 -6.06
C GLY A 59 6.72 3.65 -5.96
N MET A 60 7.26 4.82 -6.28
CA MET A 60 6.50 6.08 -6.30
C MET A 60 5.48 6.06 -7.44
N GLU A 61 5.91 5.69 -8.65
CA GLU A 61 5.05 5.56 -9.83
C GLU A 61 3.87 4.61 -9.57
N ARG A 62 4.15 3.40 -9.04
CA ARG A 62 3.10 2.44 -8.68
C ARG A 62 2.13 3.03 -7.66
N SER A 63 2.64 3.69 -6.62
CA SER A 63 1.75 4.28 -5.60
C SER A 63 0.82 5.34 -6.21
N GLN A 64 1.33 6.22 -7.07
CA GLN A 64 0.56 7.28 -7.70
C GLN A 64 -0.47 6.73 -8.71
N SER A 65 -0.15 5.68 -9.45
CA SER A 65 -1.09 5.06 -10.40
C SER A 65 -2.35 4.50 -9.71
N TYR A 66 -2.24 4.13 -8.44
CA TYR A 66 -3.36 3.67 -7.62
C TYR A 66 -3.94 4.76 -6.68
N GLY A 67 -3.54 6.02 -6.85
CA GLY A 67 -4.08 7.15 -6.08
C GLY A 67 -3.45 7.35 -4.70
N TRP A 68 -2.30 6.72 -4.41
CA TRP A 68 -1.59 6.84 -3.14
C TRP A 68 -0.56 7.95 -3.19
N LYS A 69 -0.44 8.71 -2.09
CA LYS A 69 0.50 9.85 -1.99
C LYS A 69 1.96 9.41 -1.94
N ASN A 70 2.24 8.24 -1.36
CA ASN A 70 3.59 7.71 -1.26
C ASN A 70 3.59 6.18 -1.20
N THR A 71 4.74 5.61 -1.55
CA THR A 71 4.99 4.17 -1.61
C THR A 71 4.84 3.48 -0.25
N CYS A 72 5.21 4.14 0.85
CA CYS A 72 5.10 3.55 2.19
C CYS A 72 3.65 3.27 2.56
N THR A 73 2.76 4.25 2.36
CA THR A 73 1.32 4.07 2.61
C THR A 73 0.70 3.02 1.69
N PHE A 74 1.12 3.01 0.42
CA PHE A 74 0.65 2.04 -0.57
C PHE A 74 1.03 0.61 -0.20
N THR A 75 2.29 0.39 0.14
CA THR A 75 2.82 -0.93 0.54
C THR A 75 2.23 -1.41 1.87
N LYS A 76 2.03 -0.51 2.84
CA LYS A 76 1.32 -0.85 4.09
C LYS A 76 -0.09 -1.37 3.81
N ALA A 77 -0.87 -0.66 3.00
CA ALA A 77 -2.23 -1.08 2.68
C ALA A 77 -2.28 -2.42 1.93
N MET A 78 -1.34 -2.67 1.00
CA MET A 78 -1.22 -3.99 0.37
C MET A 78 -0.92 -5.08 1.40
N GLY A 79 0.00 -4.83 2.33
CA GLY A 79 0.34 -5.78 3.39
C GLY A 79 -0.83 -6.06 4.34
N GLU A 80 -1.53 -5.02 4.79
CA GLU A 80 -2.72 -5.15 5.65
C GLU A 80 -3.82 -5.96 4.95
N THR A 81 -4.05 -5.72 3.65
CA THR A 81 -5.03 -6.49 2.86
C THR A 81 -4.60 -7.95 2.74
N LEU A 82 -3.32 -8.21 2.47
CA LEU A 82 -2.81 -9.57 2.37
C LEU A 82 -3.01 -10.33 3.68
N ILE A 83 -2.69 -9.70 4.83
CA ILE A 83 -2.90 -10.28 6.16
C ILE A 83 -4.38 -10.60 6.37
N HIS A 84 -5.27 -9.65 6.07
CA HIS A 84 -6.71 -9.86 6.20
C HIS A 84 -7.21 -11.03 5.34
N SER A 85 -6.72 -11.15 4.10
CA SER A 85 -7.10 -12.25 3.20
C SER A 85 -6.54 -13.62 3.61
N LYS A 86 -5.48 -13.66 4.44
CA LYS A 86 -4.78 -14.89 4.82
C LYS A 86 -4.95 -15.30 6.28
N GLN A 87 -5.56 -14.47 7.13
CA GLN A 87 -5.63 -14.76 8.58
C GLN A 87 -6.44 -16.03 8.92
N GLY A 88 -7.38 -16.45 8.06
CA GLY A 88 -8.28 -17.57 8.36
C GLY A 88 -9.01 -17.35 9.68
N ASP A 89 -8.96 -18.34 10.57
CA ASP A 89 -9.57 -18.27 11.91
C ASP A 89 -8.64 -17.67 12.97
N MET A 90 -7.41 -17.28 12.61
CA MET A 90 -6.47 -16.67 13.55
C MET A 90 -6.94 -15.25 13.92
N PRO A 91 -7.07 -14.92 15.22
CA PRO A 91 -7.39 -13.57 15.63
C PRO A 91 -6.20 -12.64 15.33
N VAL A 92 -6.43 -11.61 14.52
CA VAL A 92 -5.41 -10.62 14.13
C VAL A 92 -5.89 -9.22 14.48
N VAL A 93 -4.99 -8.42 15.04
CA VAL A 93 -5.18 -6.99 15.31
C VAL A 93 -4.10 -6.21 14.59
N ILE A 94 -4.50 -5.20 13.81
CA ILE A 94 -3.59 -4.27 13.12
C ILE A 94 -3.61 -2.96 13.88
N MET A 95 -2.50 -2.61 14.53
CA MET A 95 -2.34 -1.34 15.24
C MET A 95 -1.64 -0.31 14.34
N ARG A 96 -2.20 0.89 14.23
CA ARG A 96 -1.63 2.00 13.46
C ARG A 96 -1.17 3.11 14.40
N PRO A 97 0.11 3.11 14.81
CA PRO A 97 0.62 4.18 15.67
C PRO A 97 0.62 5.52 14.92
N SER A 98 0.61 6.62 15.68
CA SER A 98 0.82 7.96 15.14
C SER A 98 2.21 8.07 14.49
N ILE A 99 2.37 9.05 13.60
CA ILE A 99 3.70 9.39 13.08
C ILE A 99 4.61 9.69 14.27
N ILE A 100 5.77 9.04 14.30
CA ILE A 100 6.82 9.33 15.28
C ILE A 100 7.67 10.43 14.67
N GLU A 101 7.62 11.62 15.27
CA GLU A 101 8.56 12.70 15.00
C GLU A 101 9.75 12.54 15.95
N SER A 102 10.97 12.78 15.45
CA SER A 102 12.23 12.69 16.21
C SER A 102 13.00 13.99 16.08
#